data_AF-A0A2D6CY86-F1
#
_entry.id   AF-A0A2D6CY86-F1
#
_cell.length_a   1.000
_cell.length_b   1.000
_cell.length_c   1.000
_cell.angle_alpha   90.00
_cell.angle_beta   90.00
_cell.angle_gamma   90.00
#
_symmetry.space_group_name_H-M   'P 1'
#
loop_
_entity.id
_entity.type
_entity.pdbx_description
1 polymer ?
#
loop_
_entity_poly.entity_id
_entity_poly.type
_entity_poly.pdbx_seq_one_letter_code
_entity_poly.pdbx_strand_id
1 'polypeptide(L)'
;MRGGTPVALSEHMDVIQRGPAAWNEWRDARTEERPDLLGAKLRGLDLREARLAGADMVGADMRAAQLSHADLRGANLSDADLRGARLREADLEGATLAGALLRGADLRECAAPHADATAADLRGADLRGADFTRVEVMDAVFTDARLRACVGVNPYRIQPLYSRRLEIGPQVAYKLVTPSGEGTFAGGIDYLEALATGRMVRIPEANTDEFEACAAGINVATMVWALNEWQEGYRVLEVAFEADDIAAIPWTSDGKFRLFRCQVTREMDLEHNEAAGG
;
A
#
# COMPACT_ATOMS: atom_id res chain seq x y z
N MET A 1 -8.92 1.90 -39.12
CA MET A 1 -9.00 0.45 -39.40
C MET A 1 -7.66 -0.18 -39.05
N ARG A 2 -7.53 -0.77 -37.86
CA ARG A 2 -6.50 -1.78 -37.56
C ARG A 2 -7.28 -3.06 -37.28
N GLY A 3 -7.14 -4.00 -38.20
CA GLY A 3 -7.90 -5.24 -38.23
C GLY A 3 -7.52 -6.12 -37.06
N GLY A 4 -8.54 -6.66 -36.40
CA GLY A 4 -8.37 -7.79 -35.52
C GLY A 4 -7.81 -8.97 -36.32
N THR A 5 -6.73 -9.54 -35.80
CA THR A 5 -6.41 -10.94 -36.03
C THR A 5 -7.15 -11.74 -34.96
N PRO A 6 -8.08 -12.64 -35.34
CA PRO A 6 -8.64 -13.60 -34.41
C PRO A 6 -7.54 -14.56 -33.97
N VAL A 7 -7.28 -14.62 -32.66
CA VAL A 7 -6.57 -15.64 -31.86
C VAL A 7 -6.02 -16.81 -32.70
N ALA A 8 -4.82 -16.64 -33.26
CA ALA A 8 -3.89 -17.76 -33.34
C ALA A 8 -3.42 -18.03 -31.90
N LEU A 9 -3.32 -19.30 -31.50
CA LEU A 9 -2.41 -19.65 -30.40
C LEU A 9 -1.05 -19.05 -30.81
N SER A 10 -0.62 -17.98 -30.14
CA SER A 10 0.68 -17.40 -30.42
C SER A 10 1.75 -18.45 -30.11
N GLU A 11 2.89 -18.42 -30.80
CA GLU A 11 4.05 -19.28 -30.49
C GLU A 11 4.35 -19.27 -28.98
N HIS A 12 4.18 -18.12 -28.33
CA HIS A 12 4.29 -17.98 -26.88
C HIS A 12 3.31 -18.88 -26.11
N MET A 13 2.04 -18.96 -26.52
CA MET A 13 1.06 -19.85 -25.88
C MET A 13 1.39 -21.32 -26.08
N ASP A 14 1.90 -21.71 -27.26
CA ASP A 14 2.30 -23.10 -27.53
C ASP A 14 3.51 -23.51 -26.67
N VAL A 15 4.47 -22.60 -26.52
CA VAL A 15 5.68 -22.85 -25.74
C VAL A 15 5.40 -22.82 -24.24
N ILE A 16 4.69 -21.80 -23.73
CA ILE A 16 4.46 -21.64 -22.28
C ILE A 16 3.66 -22.79 -21.68
N GLN A 17 2.70 -23.34 -22.45
CA GLN A 17 1.90 -24.49 -22.02
C GLN A 17 2.73 -25.79 -21.86
N ARG A 18 3.92 -25.85 -22.47
CA ARG A 18 4.85 -26.97 -22.31
C ARG A 18 5.68 -26.87 -21.02
N GLY A 19 5.51 -25.80 -20.24
CA GLY A 19 6.13 -25.61 -18.94
C GLY A 19 7.39 -24.73 -18.96
N PRO A 20 7.98 -24.47 -17.78
CA PRO A 20 9.03 -23.47 -17.60
C PRO A 20 10.32 -23.82 -18.34
N ALA A 21 10.66 -25.10 -18.48
CA ALA A 21 11.87 -25.51 -19.21
C ALA A 21 11.78 -25.14 -20.70
N ALA A 22 10.66 -25.47 -21.36
CA ALA A 22 10.44 -25.14 -22.76
C ALA A 22 10.38 -23.60 -22.97
N TRP A 23 9.75 -22.89 -22.03
CA TRP A 23 9.73 -21.43 -22.03
C TRP A 23 11.14 -20.84 -21.91
N ASN A 24 11.93 -21.33 -20.96
CA ASN A 24 13.27 -20.81 -20.71
C ASN A 24 14.21 -21.12 -21.89
N GLU A 25 14.12 -22.29 -22.53
CA GLU A 25 14.83 -22.59 -23.78
C GLU A 25 14.45 -21.62 -24.91
N TRP A 26 13.16 -21.30 -25.03
CA TRP A 26 12.67 -20.34 -26.01
C TRP A 26 13.21 -18.93 -25.75
N ARG A 27 13.25 -18.50 -24.47
CA ARG A 27 13.84 -17.22 -24.04
C ARG A 27 15.33 -17.14 -24.34
N ASP A 28 16.07 -18.22 -24.09
CA ASP A 28 17.52 -18.27 -24.33
C ASP A 28 17.84 -18.15 -25.82
N ALA A 29 16.97 -18.65 -26.69
CA ALA A 29 17.09 -18.50 -28.14
C ALA A 29 16.67 -17.10 -28.66
N ARG A 30 15.95 -16.31 -27.86
CA ARG A 30 15.26 -15.07 -28.29
C ARG A 30 15.34 -13.97 -27.22
N THR A 31 16.56 -13.59 -26.85
CA THR A 31 16.82 -12.64 -25.76
C THR A 31 16.25 -11.24 -25.98
N GLU A 32 16.12 -10.81 -27.25
CA GLU A 32 15.62 -9.49 -27.64
C GLU A 32 14.10 -9.43 -27.83
N GLU A 33 13.44 -10.59 -27.89
CA GLU A 33 11.98 -10.64 -28.12
C GLU A 33 11.25 -10.32 -26.81
N ARG A 34 10.24 -9.43 -26.90
CA ARG A 34 9.31 -9.18 -25.79
C ARG A 34 8.19 -10.21 -25.85
N PRO A 35 8.00 -11.04 -24.80
CA PRO A 35 6.94 -12.03 -24.82
C PRO A 35 5.56 -11.36 -24.82
N ASP A 36 4.68 -11.80 -25.72
CA ASP A 36 3.28 -11.39 -25.80
C ASP A 36 2.38 -12.54 -25.32
N LEU A 37 1.78 -12.32 -24.15
CA LEU A 37 0.86 -13.20 -23.44
C LEU A 37 -0.41 -12.41 -23.07
N LEU A 38 -0.79 -11.41 -23.87
CA LEU A 38 -1.95 -10.56 -23.63
C LEU A 38 -3.23 -11.42 -23.58
N GLY A 39 -3.96 -11.33 -22.46
CA GLY A 39 -5.16 -12.13 -22.21
C GLY A 39 -4.91 -13.65 -22.15
N ALA A 40 -3.67 -14.09 -21.96
CA ALA A 40 -3.29 -15.51 -21.95
C ALA A 40 -4.08 -16.31 -20.90
N LYS A 41 -4.40 -17.56 -21.23
CA LYS A 41 -5.07 -18.50 -20.32
C LYS A 41 -4.03 -19.40 -19.65
N LEU A 42 -3.53 -18.99 -18.49
CA LEU A 42 -2.44 -19.63 -17.74
C LEU A 42 -2.91 -20.21 -16.40
N ARG A 43 -4.23 -20.35 -16.22
CA ARG A 43 -4.85 -20.84 -14.98
C ARG A 43 -4.29 -22.19 -14.54
N GLY A 44 -3.74 -22.22 -13.33
CA GLY A 44 -3.21 -23.44 -12.70
C GLY A 44 -1.93 -23.99 -13.34
N LEU A 45 -1.36 -23.28 -14.31
CA LEU A 45 -0.18 -23.74 -15.03
C LEU A 45 1.06 -23.71 -14.12
N ASP A 46 1.97 -24.64 -14.34
CA ASP A 46 3.28 -24.63 -13.70
C ASP A 46 4.22 -23.71 -14.47
N LEU A 47 4.64 -22.63 -13.83
CA LEU A 47 5.53 -21.58 -14.34
C LEU A 47 6.61 -21.26 -13.31
N ARG A 48 6.94 -22.20 -12.42
CA ARG A 48 8.03 -22.04 -11.45
C ARG A 48 9.33 -21.81 -12.20
N GLU A 49 10.13 -20.84 -11.74
CA GLU A 49 11.41 -20.46 -12.35
C GLU A 49 11.31 -19.99 -13.83
N ALA A 50 10.10 -19.69 -14.33
CA ALA A 50 9.94 -19.18 -15.69
C ALA A 50 10.54 -17.78 -15.84
N ARG A 51 11.27 -17.55 -16.94
CA ARG A 51 11.86 -16.25 -17.32
C ARG A 51 10.84 -15.40 -18.08
N LEU A 52 9.95 -14.74 -17.35
CA LEU A 52 8.85 -13.91 -17.85
C LEU A 52 9.17 -12.39 -17.83
N ALA A 53 10.44 -12.02 -17.64
CA ALA A 53 10.87 -10.62 -17.62
C ALA A 53 10.41 -9.87 -18.88
N GLY A 54 9.77 -8.71 -18.68
CA GLY A 54 9.26 -7.84 -19.73
C GLY A 54 8.06 -8.38 -20.52
N ALA A 55 7.47 -9.52 -20.12
CA ALA A 55 6.30 -10.08 -20.81
C ALA A 55 5.06 -9.18 -20.67
N ASP A 56 4.30 -9.04 -21.75
CA ASP A 56 2.98 -8.41 -21.74
C ASP A 56 1.92 -9.46 -21.40
N MET A 57 1.33 -9.36 -20.22
CA MET A 57 0.32 -10.28 -19.67
C MET A 57 -0.95 -9.52 -19.26
N VAL A 58 -1.23 -8.38 -19.90
CA VAL A 58 -2.43 -7.58 -19.58
C VAL A 58 -3.68 -8.44 -19.68
N GLY A 59 -4.48 -8.46 -18.62
CA GLY A 59 -5.73 -9.23 -18.55
C GLY A 59 -5.56 -10.76 -18.59
N ALA A 60 -4.35 -11.29 -18.39
CA ALA A 60 -4.13 -12.74 -18.39
C ALA A 60 -4.87 -13.44 -17.24
N ASP A 61 -5.43 -14.62 -17.51
CA ASP A 61 -6.02 -15.50 -16.49
C ASP A 61 -4.92 -16.39 -15.90
N MET A 62 -4.37 -15.99 -14.76
CA MET A 62 -3.29 -16.66 -14.04
C MET A 62 -3.76 -17.27 -12.70
N ARG A 63 -5.06 -17.48 -12.53
CA ARG A 63 -5.63 -18.00 -11.28
C ARG A 63 -4.96 -19.31 -10.90
N ALA A 64 -4.53 -19.43 -9.64
CA ALA A 64 -3.84 -20.61 -9.11
C ALA A 64 -2.56 -21.05 -9.87
N ALA A 65 -1.99 -20.22 -10.75
CA ALA A 65 -0.72 -20.52 -11.41
C ALA A 65 0.41 -20.68 -10.38
N GLN A 66 1.37 -21.55 -10.67
CA GLN A 66 2.57 -21.75 -9.86
C GLN A 66 3.70 -20.90 -10.44
N LEU A 67 4.09 -19.82 -9.77
CA LEU A 67 5.08 -18.83 -10.21
C LEU A 67 6.23 -18.68 -9.20
N SER A 68 6.42 -19.66 -8.31
CA SER A 68 7.50 -19.58 -7.33
C SER A 68 8.85 -19.46 -8.02
N HIS A 69 9.68 -18.52 -7.54
CA HIS A 69 10.98 -18.18 -8.13
C HIS A 69 10.94 -17.71 -9.61
N ALA A 70 9.78 -17.35 -10.14
CA ALA A 70 9.68 -16.82 -11.50
C ALA A 70 10.32 -15.42 -11.59
N ASP A 71 10.97 -15.14 -12.73
CA ASP A 71 11.48 -13.81 -13.05
C ASP A 71 10.40 -13.05 -13.84
N LEU A 72 9.74 -12.11 -13.18
CA LEU A 72 8.66 -11.26 -13.68
C LEU A 72 9.09 -9.78 -13.77
N ARG A 73 10.40 -9.51 -13.75
CA ARG A 73 10.92 -8.13 -13.75
C ARG A 73 10.40 -7.34 -14.95
N GLY A 74 9.85 -6.16 -14.69
CA GLY A 74 9.27 -5.28 -15.71
C GLY A 74 8.11 -5.89 -16.50
N ALA A 75 7.52 -7.00 -16.06
CA ALA A 75 6.36 -7.58 -16.73
C ALA A 75 5.12 -6.70 -16.57
N ASN A 76 4.27 -6.66 -17.59
CA ASN A 76 3.00 -5.95 -17.53
C ASN A 76 1.87 -6.92 -17.18
N LEU A 77 1.46 -6.92 -15.92
CA LEU A 77 0.38 -7.72 -15.35
C LEU A 77 -0.89 -6.88 -15.08
N SER A 78 -1.04 -5.75 -15.78
CA SER A 78 -2.21 -4.88 -15.59
C SER A 78 -3.51 -5.65 -15.82
N ASP A 79 -4.48 -5.51 -14.92
CA ASP A 79 -5.77 -6.22 -14.93
C ASP A 79 -5.69 -7.76 -14.97
N ALA A 80 -4.51 -8.36 -14.72
CA ALA A 80 -4.36 -9.81 -14.70
C ALA A 80 -5.06 -10.44 -13.50
N ASP A 81 -5.60 -11.64 -13.68
CA ASP A 81 -6.28 -12.40 -12.63
C ASP A 81 -5.32 -13.42 -11.98
N LEU A 82 -4.72 -13.04 -10.86
CA LEU A 82 -3.75 -13.81 -10.09
C LEU A 82 -4.36 -14.44 -8.82
N ARG A 83 -5.68 -14.56 -8.74
CA ARG A 83 -6.34 -15.08 -7.52
C ARG A 83 -5.84 -16.47 -7.17
N GLY A 84 -5.33 -16.62 -5.95
CA GLY A 84 -4.74 -17.86 -5.44
C GLY A 84 -3.45 -18.32 -6.13
N ALA A 85 -2.83 -17.48 -6.98
CA ALA A 85 -1.53 -17.79 -7.58
C ALA A 85 -0.43 -17.88 -6.53
N ARG A 86 0.63 -18.64 -6.81
CA ARG A 86 1.78 -18.82 -5.90
C ARG A 86 3.01 -18.13 -6.47
N LEU A 87 3.34 -16.95 -5.97
CA LEU A 87 4.46 -16.11 -6.36
C LEU A 87 5.57 -16.06 -5.30
N ARG A 88 5.65 -17.06 -4.41
CA ARG A 88 6.68 -17.11 -3.37
C ARG A 88 8.08 -16.98 -3.98
N GLU A 89 8.87 -16.06 -3.44
CA GLU A 89 10.24 -15.77 -3.90
C GLU A 89 10.34 -15.39 -5.40
N ALA A 90 9.25 -14.93 -6.02
CA ALA A 90 9.28 -14.38 -7.37
C ALA A 90 9.92 -12.98 -7.39
N ASP A 91 10.50 -12.61 -8.53
CA ASP A 91 11.09 -11.29 -8.76
C ASP A 91 10.16 -10.45 -9.66
N LEU A 92 9.56 -9.42 -9.09
CA LEU A 92 8.60 -8.49 -9.65
C LEU A 92 9.22 -7.06 -9.73
N GLU A 93 10.55 -6.90 -9.67
CA GLU A 93 11.18 -5.59 -9.76
C GLU A 93 10.65 -4.80 -10.98
N GLY A 94 10.10 -3.62 -10.72
CA GLY A 94 9.55 -2.73 -11.76
C GLY A 94 8.35 -3.28 -12.55
N ALA A 95 7.71 -4.36 -12.10
CA ALA A 95 6.52 -4.91 -12.76
C ALA A 95 5.30 -3.98 -12.60
N THR A 96 4.37 -4.01 -13.58
CA THR A 96 3.09 -3.29 -13.49
C THR A 96 1.98 -4.27 -13.10
N LEU A 97 1.43 -4.11 -11.91
CA LEU A 97 0.31 -4.86 -11.32
C LEU A 97 -0.96 -4.00 -11.22
N ALA A 98 -1.04 -2.90 -11.96
CA ALA A 98 -2.15 -1.96 -11.87
C ALA A 98 -3.50 -2.66 -12.13
N GLY A 99 -4.44 -2.56 -11.19
CA GLY A 99 -5.75 -3.23 -11.26
C GLY A 99 -5.73 -4.76 -11.15
N ALA A 100 -4.56 -5.39 -10.92
CA ALA A 100 -4.43 -6.83 -10.87
C ALA A 100 -5.21 -7.45 -9.69
N LEU A 101 -5.78 -8.64 -9.90
CA LEU A 101 -6.57 -9.35 -8.89
C LEU A 101 -5.70 -10.39 -8.17
N LEU A 102 -5.22 -10.07 -6.98
CA LEU A 102 -4.29 -10.89 -6.18
C LEU A 102 -4.93 -11.53 -4.94
N ARG A 103 -6.27 -11.62 -4.89
CA ARG A 103 -6.96 -12.16 -3.70
C ARG A 103 -6.46 -13.55 -3.33
N GLY A 104 -6.03 -13.71 -2.08
CA GLY A 104 -5.51 -14.97 -1.56
C GLY A 104 -4.23 -15.49 -2.25
N ALA A 105 -3.54 -14.65 -3.03
CA ALA A 105 -2.25 -15.02 -3.62
C ALA A 105 -1.17 -15.18 -2.55
N ASP A 106 -0.20 -16.06 -2.82
CA ASP A 106 0.98 -16.27 -1.97
C ASP A 106 2.16 -15.49 -2.55
N LEU A 107 2.46 -14.33 -1.95
CA LEU A 107 3.52 -13.39 -2.32
C LEU A 107 4.68 -13.43 -1.29
N ARG A 108 4.78 -14.48 -0.48
CA ARG A 108 5.80 -14.55 0.58
C ARG A 108 7.19 -14.40 -0.01
N GLU A 109 8.01 -13.59 0.63
CA GLU A 109 9.43 -13.44 0.28
C GLU A 109 9.67 -13.01 -1.19
N CYS A 110 8.67 -12.48 -1.91
CA CYS A 110 8.89 -11.96 -3.25
C CYS A 110 9.64 -10.62 -3.18
N ALA A 111 10.42 -10.32 -4.22
CA ALA A 111 11.01 -9.01 -4.43
C ALA A 111 10.12 -8.24 -5.40
N ALA A 112 9.58 -7.09 -5.02
CA ALA A 112 8.80 -6.22 -5.88
C ALA A 112 9.24 -4.75 -5.81
N PRO A 113 10.53 -4.41 -5.63
CA PRO A 113 10.91 -3.01 -5.51
C PRO A 113 10.53 -2.26 -6.79
N HIS A 114 10.04 -1.03 -6.63
CA HIS A 114 9.63 -0.17 -7.75
C HIS A 114 8.46 -0.68 -8.61
N ALA A 115 7.74 -1.73 -8.18
CA ALA A 115 6.54 -2.18 -8.88
C ALA A 115 5.38 -1.18 -8.75
N ASP A 116 4.44 -1.23 -9.68
CA ASP A 116 3.18 -0.47 -9.60
C ASP A 116 2.02 -1.39 -9.26
N ALA A 117 1.51 -1.33 -8.03
CA ALA A 117 0.34 -2.06 -7.57
C ALA A 117 -0.88 -1.15 -7.40
N THR A 118 -0.96 -0.03 -8.12
CA THR A 118 -2.10 0.89 -8.09
C THR A 118 -3.42 0.16 -8.35
N ALA A 119 -4.41 0.38 -7.50
CA ALA A 119 -5.73 -0.27 -7.56
C ALA A 119 -5.71 -1.81 -7.52
N ALA A 120 -4.59 -2.44 -7.16
CA ALA A 120 -4.49 -3.90 -7.08
C ALA A 120 -5.31 -4.45 -5.89
N ASP A 121 -5.91 -5.62 -6.08
CA ASP A 121 -6.73 -6.27 -5.07
C ASP A 121 -5.95 -7.38 -4.34
N LEU A 122 -5.30 -7.01 -3.24
CA LEU A 122 -4.45 -7.86 -2.42
C LEU A 122 -5.20 -8.48 -1.22
N ARG A 123 -6.53 -8.54 -1.26
CA ARG A 123 -7.32 -9.04 -0.12
C ARG A 123 -6.98 -10.48 0.25
N GLY A 124 -6.67 -10.71 1.52
CA GLY A 124 -6.28 -12.03 2.02
C GLY A 124 -4.96 -12.57 1.44
N ALA A 125 -4.20 -11.78 0.68
CA ALA A 125 -2.91 -12.20 0.15
C ALA A 125 -1.88 -12.38 1.28
N ASP A 126 -0.92 -13.28 1.07
CA ASP A 126 0.16 -13.53 2.03
C ASP A 126 1.46 -12.87 1.55
N LEU A 127 1.82 -11.72 2.12
CA LEU A 127 3.00 -10.92 1.76
C LEU A 127 4.12 -11.03 2.81
N ARG A 128 4.12 -12.08 3.65
CA ARG A 128 5.10 -12.17 4.73
C ARG A 128 6.51 -12.21 4.17
N GLY A 129 7.38 -11.33 4.65
CA GLY A 129 8.77 -11.21 4.19
C GLY A 129 8.94 -10.61 2.78
N ALA A 130 7.87 -10.15 2.12
CA ALA A 130 7.96 -9.54 0.80
C ALA A 130 8.66 -8.18 0.84
N ASP A 131 9.41 -7.85 -0.20
CA ASP A 131 10.01 -6.53 -0.40
C ASP A 131 9.18 -5.70 -1.36
N PHE A 132 8.43 -4.75 -0.81
CA PHE A 132 7.61 -3.78 -1.55
C PHE A 132 8.22 -2.37 -1.46
N THR A 133 9.55 -2.27 -1.35
CA THR A 133 10.24 -0.98 -1.28
C THR A 133 9.90 -0.14 -2.51
N ARG A 134 9.32 1.05 -2.29
CA ARG A 134 8.91 1.98 -3.36
C ARG A 134 7.90 1.38 -4.34
N VAL A 135 7.03 0.48 -3.86
CA VAL A 135 5.86 0.05 -4.64
C VAL A 135 4.80 1.14 -4.61
N GLU A 136 4.25 1.49 -5.77
CA GLU A 136 3.07 2.35 -5.85
C GLU A 136 1.84 1.55 -5.44
N VAL A 137 1.13 2.01 -4.40
CA VAL A 137 -0.03 1.29 -3.82
C VAL A 137 -1.27 2.17 -3.74
N MET A 138 -1.35 3.23 -4.55
CA MET A 138 -2.52 4.10 -4.61
C MET A 138 -3.78 3.27 -4.88
N ASP A 139 -4.84 3.42 -4.09
CA ASP A 139 -6.10 2.67 -4.21
C ASP A 139 -6.00 1.14 -4.11
N ALA A 140 -4.83 0.58 -3.79
CA ALA A 140 -4.65 -0.86 -3.60
C ALA A 140 -5.37 -1.34 -2.33
N VAL A 141 -5.96 -2.54 -2.38
CA VAL A 141 -6.81 -3.06 -1.29
C VAL A 141 -6.10 -4.19 -0.57
N PHE A 142 -5.78 -4.00 0.72
CA PHE A 142 -5.04 -4.98 1.54
C PHE A 142 -5.89 -5.61 2.66
N THR A 143 -7.22 -5.51 2.62
CA THR A 143 -8.09 -6.09 3.66
C THR A 143 -7.74 -7.57 3.90
N ASP A 144 -7.48 -7.96 5.14
CA ASP A 144 -7.06 -9.31 5.57
C ASP A 144 -5.71 -9.80 5.02
N ALA A 145 -4.92 -8.95 4.37
CA ALA A 145 -3.58 -9.32 3.89
C ALA A 145 -2.60 -9.56 5.06
N ARG A 146 -1.68 -10.51 4.90
CA ARG A 146 -0.66 -10.85 5.91
C ARG A 146 0.65 -10.16 5.59
N LEU A 147 0.98 -9.12 6.35
CA LEU A 147 2.13 -8.23 6.08
C LEU A 147 3.32 -8.40 7.06
N ARG A 148 3.34 -9.45 7.89
CA ARG A 148 4.43 -9.64 8.87
C ARG A 148 5.79 -9.68 8.16
N ALA A 149 6.70 -8.79 8.56
CA ALA A 149 8.03 -8.63 7.97
C ALA A 149 8.06 -8.23 6.48
N CYS A 150 6.92 -7.81 5.91
CA CYS A 150 6.92 -7.12 4.64
C CYS A 150 7.59 -5.74 4.82
N VAL A 151 8.44 -5.35 3.89
CA VAL A 151 9.07 -4.01 3.88
C VAL A 151 8.44 -3.17 2.76
N GLY A 152 8.41 -1.85 2.91
CA GLY A 152 7.90 -0.94 1.87
C GLY A 152 6.38 -0.82 1.77
N VAL A 153 5.60 -1.80 2.24
CA VAL A 153 4.16 -1.60 2.50
C VAL A 153 3.97 -1.03 3.90
N ASN A 154 3.34 0.14 4.00
CA ASN A 154 2.86 0.66 5.26
C ASN A 154 1.36 0.35 5.44
N PRO A 155 0.99 -0.67 6.25
CA PRO A 155 -0.41 -1.08 6.44
C PRO A 155 -1.34 0.03 6.95
N TYR A 156 -0.79 1.07 7.59
CA TYR A 156 -1.56 2.19 8.12
C TYR A 156 -1.88 3.27 7.08
N ARG A 157 -1.26 3.21 5.89
CA ARG A 157 -1.51 4.15 4.79
C ARG A 157 -2.68 3.74 3.89
N ILE A 158 -3.08 2.47 3.89
CA ILE A 158 -3.78 1.89 2.73
C ILE A 158 -5.31 1.90 2.81
N GLN A 159 -5.92 2.53 3.82
CA GLN A 159 -7.38 2.65 3.81
C GLN A 159 -7.99 3.76 4.68
N PRO A 160 -7.42 4.19 5.83
CA PRO A 160 -8.10 5.19 6.67
C PRO A 160 -7.68 6.64 6.44
N LEU A 161 -6.46 6.93 5.97
CA LEU A 161 -5.95 8.31 5.87
C LEU A 161 -6.01 8.91 4.47
N TYR A 162 -5.87 8.10 3.41
CA TYR A 162 -6.09 8.57 2.05
C TYR A 162 -7.59 8.60 1.69
N SER A 163 -8.41 7.67 2.19
CA SER A 163 -9.88 7.71 2.03
C SER A 163 -10.46 9.01 2.59
N ARG A 164 -9.87 9.52 3.66
CA ARG A 164 -10.19 10.79 4.29
C ARG A 164 -10.14 11.95 3.31
N ARG A 165 -9.22 11.98 2.33
CA ARG A 165 -9.27 13.02 1.27
C ARG A 165 -10.53 12.96 0.40
N LEU A 166 -11.20 11.81 0.37
CA LEU A 166 -12.41 11.54 -0.42
C LEU A 166 -13.70 11.58 0.42
N GLU A 167 -13.59 11.69 1.75
CA GLU A 167 -14.72 11.74 2.66
C GLU A 167 -15.38 13.13 2.65
N ILE A 168 -16.71 13.16 2.46
CA ILE A 168 -17.51 14.40 2.48
C ILE A 168 -17.85 14.73 3.94
N GLY A 169 -17.43 15.92 4.39
CA GLY A 169 -17.76 16.46 5.70
C GLY A 169 -16.60 16.37 6.71
N PRO A 170 -16.83 16.86 7.94
CA PRO A 170 -15.79 17.00 8.94
C PRO A 170 -15.29 15.63 9.40
N GLN A 171 -13.97 15.51 9.42
CA GLN A 171 -13.21 14.31 9.79
C GLN A 171 -12.54 14.49 11.13
N VAL A 172 -12.19 13.37 11.76
CA VAL A 172 -11.64 13.35 13.11
C VAL A 172 -10.28 12.68 13.16
N ALA A 173 -9.29 13.35 13.73
CA ALA A 173 -7.99 12.79 14.09
C ALA A 173 -7.67 13.08 15.55
N TYR A 174 -6.50 12.64 15.99
CA TYR A 174 -6.12 12.70 17.39
C TYR A 174 -4.75 13.36 17.54
N LYS A 175 -4.64 14.18 18.58
CA LYS A 175 -3.39 14.82 18.99
C LYS A 175 -3.04 14.34 20.39
N LEU A 176 -1.87 13.73 20.50
CA LEU A 176 -1.27 13.42 21.79
C LEU A 176 -0.50 14.66 22.29
N VAL A 177 -0.80 15.11 23.51
CA VAL A 177 -0.12 16.24 24.16
C VAL A 177 0.40 15.83 25.54
N THR A 178 1.51 16.44 25.94
CA THR A 178 2.15 16.24 27.25
C THR A 178 1.30 16.85 28.38
N PRO A 179 1.64 16.58 29.67
CA PRO A 179 1.01 17.27 30.80
C PRO A 179 1.07 18.80 30.73
N SER A 180 2.10 19.37 30.07
CA SER A 180 2.22 20.81 29.83
C SER A 180 1.30 21.34 28.73
N GLY A 181 0.56 20.47 28.03
CA GLY A 181 -0.32 20.85 26.91
C GLY A 181 0.41 21.00 25.58
N GLU A 182 1.70 20.68 25.54
CA GLU A 182 2.54 20.82 24.36
C GLU A 182 2.54 19.52 23.53
N GLY A 183 2.55 19.66 22.21
CA GLY A 183 2.77 18.52 21.33
C GLY A 183 4.23 18.06 21.36
N THR A 184 4.46 16.77 21.15
CA THR A 184 5.81 16.16 21.11
C THR A 184 6.74 16.69 20.01
N PHE A 185 6.19 17.36 19.00
CA PHE A 185 6.95 18.03 17.94
C PHE A 185 6.71 19.53 17.96
N ALA A 186 7.83 20.26 18.05
CA ALA A 186 7.94 21.71 18.20
C ALA A 186 7.01 22.48 17.26
N GLY A 187 6.06 23.21 17.82
CA GLY A 187 5.15 24.05 17.03
C GLY A 187 4.50 25.21 17.77
N GLY A 188 4.73 25.39 19.08
CA GLY A 188 4.16 26.50 19.84
C GLY A 188 2.62 26.57 19.82
N ILE A 189 1.94 25.48 19.46
CA ILE A 189 0.49 25.40 19.46
C ILE A 189 0.03 25.04 20.87
N ASP A 190 -0.64 25.99 21.53
CA ASP A 190 -1.35 25.73 22.76
C ASP A 190 -2.70 25.05 22.44
N TYR A 191 -2.71 23.71 22.48
CA TYR A 191 -3.89 22.92 22.17
C TYR A 191 -4.96 23.01 23.27
N LEU A 192 -4.55 23.32 24.51
CA LEU A 192 -5.46 23.41 25.65
C LEU A 192 -6.21 24.73 25.63
N GLU A 193 -5.53 25.83 25.31
CA GLU A 193 -6.17 27.12 25.05
C GLU A 193 -7.09 27.03 23.81
N ALA A 194 -6.64 26.36 22.75
CA ALA A 194 -7.47 26.13 21.56
C ALA A 194 -8.76 25.36 21.90
N LEU A 195 -8.67 24.32 22.74
CA LEU A 195 -9.82 23.58 23.24
C LEU A 195 -10.73 24.47 24.11
N ALA A 196 -10.16 25.20 25.08
CA ALA A 196 -10.92 26.03 26.02
C ALA A 196 -11.67 27.18 25.34
N THR A 197 -11.10 27.74 24.28
CA THR A 197 -11.68 28.86 23.53
C THR A 197 -12.49 28.42 22.31
N GLY A 198 -12.40 27.15 21.90
CA GLY A 198 -12.94 26.66 20.64
C GLY A 198 -12.25 27.26 19.40
N ARG A 199 -11.07 27.86 19.57
CA ARG A 199 -10.29 28.52 18.51
C ARG A 199 -9.86 27.53 17.44
N MET A 200 -9.99 27.94 16.18
CA MET A 200 -9.36 27.24 15.06
C MET A 200 -7.84 27.37 15.11
N VAL A 201 -7.15 26.24 15.06
CA VAL A 201 -5.70 26.18 14.88
C VAL A 201 -5.39 26.24 13.39
N ARG A 202 -4.44 27.10 13.00
CA ARG A 202 -4.06 27.32 11.60
C ARG A 202 -2.55 27.43 11.48
N ILE A 203 -1.96 26.67 10.57
CA ILE A 203 -0.56 26.73 10.15
C ILE A 203 -0.56 26.78 8.61
N PRO A 204 -0.69 27.98 8.00
CA PRO A 204 -0.77 28.11 6.54
C PRO A 204 0.48 27.57 5.82
N GLU A 205 1.64 27.73 6.44
CA GLU A 205 2.94 27.26 5.94
C GLU A 205 3.25 25.82 6.39
N ALA A 206 2.23 24.99 6.58
CA ALA A 206 2.46 23.58 6.88
C ALA A 206 3.19 22.91 5.72
N ASN A 207 4.22 22.15 6.04
CA ASN A 207 5.03 21.43 5.08
C ASN A 207 4.19 20.35 4.38
N THR A 208 4.14 20.42 3.05
CA THR A 208 3.39 19.53 2.17
C THR A 208 4.23 18.37 1.61
N ASP A 209 5.52 18.29 1.95
CA ASP A 209 6.43 17.24 1.51
C ASP A 209 6.13 15.91 2.21
N GLU A 210 5.50 14.99 1.48
CA GLU A 210 5.16 13.68 1.99
C GLU A 210 6.41 12.83 2.30
N PHE A 211 7.62 13.17 1.85
CA PHE A 211 8.82 12.38 2.20
C PHE A 211 9.38 12.72 3.59
N GLU A 212 9.01 13.86 4.16
CA GLU A 212 9.40 14.25 5.51
C GLU A 212 8.38 13.74 6.52
N ALA A 213 8.79 12.86 7.45
CA ALA A 213 7.89 12.34 8.48
C ALA A 213 7.54 13.38 9.55
N CYS A 214 8.49 14.25 9.90
CA CYS A 214 8.37 15.25 10.96
C CYS A 214 8.75 16.62 10.41
N ALA A 215 7.75 17.49 10.22
CA ALA A 215 7.94 18.81 9.65
C ALA A 215 6.91 19.81 10.22
N ALA A 216 7.06 21.08 9.84
CA ALA A 216 6.16 22.16 10.24
C ALA A 216 4.70 21.86 9.84
N GLY A 217 3.76 22.14 10.73
CA GLY A 217 2.33 21.87 10.52
C GLY A 217 1.63 21.37 11.77
N ILE A 218 0.32 21.17 11.68
CA ILE A 218 -0.45 20.55 12.75
C ILE A 218 -0.31 19.02 12.62
N ASN A 219 0.67 18.46 13.33
CA ASN A 219 0.91 17.02 13.34
C ASN A 219 -0.15 16.31 14.19
N VAL A 220 -0.96 15.46 13.55
CA VAL A 220 -2.07 14.68 14.13
C VAL A 220 -1.90 13.21 13.76
N ALA A 221 -2.68 12.32 14.34
CA ALA A 221 -2.58 10.90 14.06
C ALA A 221 -3.92 10.16 14.14
N THR A 222 -3.92 8.90 13.72
CA THR A 222 -5.02 7.97 13.99
C THR A 222 -5.13 7.65 15.48
N MET A 223 -6.30 7.17 15.94
CA MET A 223 -6.49 6.76 17.33
C MET A 223 -5.54 5.62 17.70
N VAL A 224 -5.37 4.65 16.79
CA VAL A 224 -4.48 3.51 16.97
C VAL A 224 -3.05 3.98 17.25
N TRP A 225 -2.56 4.95 16.48
CA TRP A 225 -1.26 5.54 16.72
C TRP A 225 -1.20 6.24 18.08
N ALA A 226 -2.19 7.08 18.40
CA ALA A 226 -2.22 7.83 19.65
C ALA A 226 -2.21 6.93 20.89
N LEU A 227 -2.94 5.80 20.86
CA LEU A 227 -2.98 4.83 21.96
C LEU A 227 -1.67 4.04 22.10
N ASN A 228 -1.01 3.69 20.99
CA ASN A 228 0.27 2.98 21.04
C ASN A 228 1.40 3.81 21.64
N GLU A 229 1.31 5.13 21.52
CA GLU A 229 2.37 6.07 21.89
C GLU A 229 2.03 6.86 23.16
N TRP A 230 0.85 6.61 23.73
CA TRP A 230 0.40 7.23 24.97
C TRP A 230 1.31 6.85 26.15
N GLN A 231 1.57 7.81 27.02
CA GLN A 231 2.33 7.65 28.25
C GLN A 231 1.54 8.22 29.41
N GLU A 232 1.84 7.78 30.63
CA GLU A 232 1.20 8.31 31.84
C GLU A 232 1.31 9.85 31.89
N GLY A 233 0.18 10.50 32.14
CA GLY A 233 0.05 11.97 32.16
C GLY A 233 -0.14 12.62 30.77
N TYR A 234 -0.03 11.88 29.66
CA TYR A 234 -0.36 12.42 28.35
C TYR A 234 -1.87 12.54 28.19
N ARG A 235 -2.31 13.55 27.44
CA ARG A 235 -3.71 13.78 27.10
C ARG A 235 -3.93 13.50 25.62
N VAL A 236 -5.06 12.89 25.28
CA VAL A 236 -5.46 12.66 23.88
C VAL A 236 -6.57 13.63 23.52
N LEU A 237 -6.30 14.51 22.57
CA LEU A 237 -7.24 15.51 22.08
C LEU A 237 -7.81 15.06 20.75
N GLU A 238 -9.13 15.13 20.61
CA GLU A 238 -9.81 14.98 19.34
C GLU A 238 -9.72 16.28 18.55
N VAL A 239 -9.41 16.17 17.26
CA VAL A 239 -9.37 17.31 16.34
C VAL A 239 -10.25 17.05 15.13
N ALA A 240 -11.09 18.03 14.80
CA ALA A 240 -11.93 18.04 13.61
C ALA A 240 -11.28 18.86 12.48
N PHE A 241 -11.40 18.39 11.24
CA PHE A 241 -10.83 19.04 10.05
C PHE A 241 -11.59 18.63 8.78
N GLU A 242 -11.43 19.39 7.70
CA GLU A 242 -11.96 19.03 6.38
C GLU A 242 -10.87 18.34 5.52
N ALA A 243 -11.27 17.55 4.52
CA ALA A 243 -10.33 16.88 3.61
C ALA A 243 -9.26 17.83 3.02
N ASP A 244 -9.67 19.04 2.62
CA ASP A 244 -8.82 20.08 2.05
C ASP A 244 -7.80 20.65 3.05
N ASP A 245 -8.00 20.44 4.35
CA ASP A 245 -7.08 20.87 5.39
C ASP A 245 -5.90 19.89 5.56
N ILE A 246 -5.86 18.76 4.85
CA ILE A 246 -4.72 17.82 4.87
C ILE A 246 -3.54 18.38 4.06
N ALA A 247 -2.49 18.80 4.78
CA ALA A 247 -1.25 19.31 4.20
C ALA A 247 -0.37 18.20 3.61
N ALA A 248 -0.15 17.12 4.36
CA ALA A 248 0.65 15.99 3.90
C ALA A 248 0.33 14.74 4.71
N ILE A 249 0.37 13.58 4.07
CA ILE A 249 0.38 12.27 4.72
C ILE A 249 1.76 11.67 4.43
N PRO A 250 2.72 11.64 5.37
CA PRO A 250 4.08 11.22 5.06
C PRO A 250 4.20 9.77 4.53
N TRP A 251 5.12 9.50 3.59
CA TRP A 251 5.39 8.20 2.94
C TRP A 251 5.66 7.08 3.92
N THR A 252 6.35 7.41 5.01
CA THR A 252 6.69 6.50 6.10
C THR A 252 5.70 6.56 7.25
N SER A 253 4.56 7.24 7.10
CA SER A 253 3.62 7.49 8.19
C SER A 253 3.05 6.23 8.81
N ASP A 254 3.32 6.03 10.08
CA ASP A 254 2.74 5.04 11.00
C ASP A 254 1.29 5.36 11.43
N GLY A 255 0.62 6.31 10.77
CA GLY A 255 -0.68 6.85 11.16
C GLY A 255 -0.67 8.34 11.48
N LYS A 256 0.50 8.99 11.44
CA LYS A 256 0.65 10.46 11.53
C LYS A 256 0.36 11.17 10.22
N PHE A 257 -0.17 12.37 10.29
CA PHE A 257 -0.28 13.24 9.13
C PHE A 257 -0.34 14.69 9.57
N ARG A 258 -0.26 15.58 8.60
CA ARG A 258 -0.19 17.02 8.82
C ARG A 258 -1.41 17.70 8.27
N LEU A 259 -1.89 18.67 9.04
CA LEU A 259 -2.98 19.56 8.65
C LEU A 259 -2.49 21.01 8.53
N PHE A 260 -3.10 21.75 7.62
CA PHE A 260 -3.08 23.21 7.59
C PHE A 260 -3.95 23.81 8.70
N ARG A 261 -5.06 23.14 9.02
CA ARG A 261 -6.09 23.67 9.92
C ARG A 261 -6.88 22.57 10.60
N CYS A 262 -7.21 22.78 11.87
CA CYS A 262 -8.13 21.93 12.61
C CYS A 262 -8.78 22.67 13.79
N GLN A 263 -9.91 22.15 14.27
CA GLN A 263 -10.51 22.55 15.54
C GLN A 263 -10.22 21.48 16.58
N VAL A 264 -9.76 21.85 17.77
CA VAL A 264 -9.71 20.91 18.90
C VAL A 264 -11.11 20.83 19.49
N THR A 265 -11.74 19.66 19.43
CA THR A 265 -13.18 19.52 19.74
C THR A 265 -13.43 19.04 21.16
N ARG A 266 -12.60 18.11 21.64
CA ARG A 266 -12.70 17.55 22.99
C ARG A 266 -11.39 16.90 23.41
N GLU A 267 -11.27 16.69 24.70
CA GLU A 267 -10.33 15.74 25.26
C GLU A 267 -11.00 14.37 25.39
N MET A 268 -10.25 13.32 25.09
CA MET A 268 -10.65 11.94 25.28
C MET A 268 -10.29 11.54 26.71
N ASP A 269 -11.29 11.10 27.47
CA ASP A 269 -11.05 10.48 28.78
C ASP A 269 -10.56 9.05 28.54
N LEU A 270 -9.25 8.83 28.76
CA LEU A 270 -8.66 7.50 28.80
C LEU A 270 -8.68 7.09 30.27
N GLU A 271 -9.80 6.52 30.75
CA GLU A 271 -9.84 5.94 32.08
C GLU A 271 -8.71 4.92 32.22
N HIS A 272 -7.89 5.09 33.26
CA HIS A 272 -6.80 4.17 33.59
C HIS A 272 -7.38 2.77 33.76
N ASN A 273 -7.05 1.87 32.84
CA ASN A 273 -7.36 0.46 33.02
C ASN A 273 -6.30 -0.14 33.97
N GLU A 274 -6.33 0.27 35.23
CA GLU A 274 -5.68 -0.45 36.33
C GLU A 274 -6.47 -1.75 36.61
N ALA A 275 -6.31 -2.77 35.78
CA ALA A 275 -6.48 -4.19 36.17
C ALA A 275 -6.28 -5.15 34.99
N ALA A 276 -5.05 -5.62 34.81
CA ALA A 276 -4.81 -7.00 34.38
C ALA A 276 -3.45 -7.48 34.92
N GLY A 277 -3.23 -7.30 36.23
CA GLY A 277 -2.30 -8.10 37.01
C GLY A 277 -3.13 -9.11 37.80
N GLY A 278 -3.08 -10.38 37.39
CA GLY A 278 -3.75 -11.53 38.03
C GLY A 278 -3.39 -12.81 37.31
#